data_AF-A0A847EX74-F1
#
_entry.id   AF-A0A847EX74-F1
#
_cell.length_a   1.000
_cell.length_b   1.000
_cell.length_c   1.000
_cell.angle_alpha   90.00
_cell.angle_beta   90.00
_cell.angle_gamma   90.00
#
_symmetry.space_group_name_H-M   'P 1'
#
loop_
_entity.id
_entity.type
_entity.pdbx_description
1 polymer ?
#
loop_
_entity_poly.entity_id
_entity_poly.type
_entity_poly.pdbx_seq_one_letter_code
_entity_poly.pdbx_strand_id
1 'polypeptide(L)' 'YEVVKFWEEPVAIAVLPDHPTWCRLKTHVNEPIPFILYKPGVSPDAVIRYDESAACEGRYGLLSGAGFMEALLQPEQ' A
#
# COMPACT_ATOMS: atom_id res chain seq x y z
N TYR A 1 -6.74 -12.55 -0.56
CA TYR A 1 -8.14 -12.18 -0.85
C TYR A 1 -9.07 -13.40 -0.83
N GLU A 2 -8.79 -14.47 -1.57
CA GLU A 2 -9.70 -15.63 -1.72
C GLU A 2 -10.23 -16.27 -0.43
N VAL A 3 -9.45 -16.24 0.66
CA VAL A 3 -9.88 -16.79 1.96
C VAL A 3 -10.69 -15.77 2.75
N VAL A 4 -10.22 -14.51 2.78
CA VAL A 4 -10.84 -13.45 3.61
C VAL A 4 -12.17 -12.96 3.07
N LYS A 5 -12.48 -13.22 1.79
CA LYS A 5 -13.78 -12.84 1.19
C LYS A 5 -14.99 -13.59 1.77
N PHE A 6 -14.73 -14.69 2.50
CA PHE A 6 -15.78 -15.51 3.12
C PHE A 6 -15.89 -15.30 4.64
N TRP A 7 -15.09 -14.39 5.21
CA TRP A 7 -15.16 -14.09 6.64
C TRP A 7 -16.38 -13.21 6.92
N GLU A 8 -16.96 -13.35 8.11
CA GLU A 8 -18.12 -12.54 8.52
C GLU A 8 -17.76 -11.06 8.65
N GLU A 9 -16.52 -10.77 9.07
CA GLU A 9 -16.01 -9.41 9.21
C GLU A 9 -15.17 -9.00 7.98
N PRO A 10 -15.36 -7.77 7.45
CA PRO A 10 -14.58 -7.28 6.32
C PRO A 10 -13.11 -7.08 6.70
N VAL A 11 -12.20 -7.63 5.91
CA VAL A 11 -10.75 -7.58 6.17
C VAL A 11 -10.07 -6.60 5.22
N ALA A 12 -9.43 -5.57 5.79
CA ALA A 12 -8.46 -4.75 5.06
C ALA A 12 -7.09 -5.44 5.03
N ILE A 13 -6.38 -5.35 3.90
CA ILE A 13 -5.04 -5.92 3.72
C ILE A 13 -4.11 -4.80 3.28
N ALA A 14 -2.97 -4.70 3.95
CA ALA A 14 -1.88 -3.83 3.53
C ALA A 14 -0.63 -4.64 3.20
N VAL A 15 0.06 -4.28 2.13
CA VAL A 15 1.35 -4.86 1.74
C VAL A 15 2.33 -3.74 1.49
N LEU A 16 3.44 -3.74 2.20
CA LEU A 16 4.51 -2.76 2.07
C LEU A 16 5.82 -3.31 2.66
N PRO A 17 6.99 -2.97 2.11
CA PRO A 17 8.26 -3.15 2.81
C PRO A 17 8.42 -2.08 3.91
N ASP A 18 9.37 -2.29 4.81
CA ASP A 18 9.74 -1.36 5.87
C ASP A 18 10.60 -0.19 5.34
N HIS A 19 11.61 -0.49 4.54
CA HIS A 19 12.46 0.50 3.87
C HIS A 19 13.14 -0.09 2.63
N PRO A 20 13.59 0.73 1.66
CA PRO A 20 14.33 0.23 0.51
C PRO A 20 15.76 -0.18 0.92
N THR A 21 16.22 -1.29 0.34
CA THR A 21 17.61 -1.74 0.44
C THR A 21 18.14 -2.01 -0.97
N TRP A 22 18.64 -0.97 -1.65
CA TRP A 22 19.10 -1.10 -3.02
C TRP A 22 20.24 -2.11 -3.14
N CYS A 23 20.08 -3.14 -3.98
CA CYS A 23 21.09 -4.18 -4.20
C CYS A 23 22.49 -3.61 -4.53
N ARG A 24 22.54 -2.49 -5.28
CA ARG A 24 23.78 -1.83 -5.67
C ARG A 24 24.52 -1.20 -4.49
N LEU A 25 23.78 -0.67 -3.52
CA LEU A 25 24.36 0.04 -2.37
C LEU A 25 24.51 -0.86 -1.14
N LYS A 26 23.75 -1.96 -1.07
CA LYS A 26 23.74 -2.92 0.06
C LYS A 26 23.51 -2.23 1.41
N THR A 27 22.79 -1.13 1.41
CA THR A 27 22.49 -0.32 2.58
C THR A 27 21.04 0.13 2.52
N HIS A 28 20.48 0.39 3.69
CA HIS A 28 19.17 1.03 3.78
C HIS A 28 19.29 2.45 3.23
N VAL A 29 18.30 2.86 2.44
CA VAL A 29 18.19 4.24 1.98
C VAL A 29 16.90 4.87 2.50
N ASN A 30 16.92 6.19 2.61
CA ASN A 30 15.75 6.97 3.02
C ASN A 30 14.99 7.45 1.77
N GLU A 31 14.47 6.49 1.01
CA GLU A 31 13.60 6.75 -0.15
C GLU A 31 12.20 6.16 0.12
N PRO A 32 11.14 6.71 -0.51
CA PRO A 32 9.80 6.16 -0.39
C PRO A 32 9.71 4.71 -0.85
N ILE A 33 8.75 3.98 -0.29
CA ILE A 33 8.43 2.60 -0.63
C ILE A 33 7.05 2.50 -1.28
N PRO A 34 6.84 1.59 -2.23
CA PRO A 34 5.51 1.32 -2.76
C PRO A 34 4.69 0.55 -1.70
N PHE A 35 3.37 0.74 -1.70
CA PHE A 35 2.47 -0.03 -0.86
C PHE A 35 1.16 -0.36 -1.60
N ILE A 36 0.45 -1.36 -1.12
CA ILE A 36 -0.90 -1.73 -1.57
C ILE A 36 -1.83 -1.64 -0.36
N LEU A 37 -2.98 -0.99 -0.53
CA LEU A 37 -4.12 -1.07 0.38
C LEU A 37 -5.30 -1.71 -0.35
N TYR A 38 -5.72 -2.86 0.15
CA TYR A 38 -6.96 -3.50 -0.24
C TYR A 38 -7.98 -3.31 0.89
N LYS A 39 -9.12 -2.69 0.57
CA LYS A 39 -10.26 -2.50 1.48
C LYS A 39 -11.54 -2.99 0.77
N PRO A 40 -12.35 -3.87 1.40
CA PRO A 40 -13.64 -4.27 0.83
C PRO A 40 -14.52 -3.05 0.56
N GLY A 41 -15.16 -3.01 -0.62
CA GLY A 41 -16.04 -1.90 -1.03
C GLY A 41 -15.33 -0.66 -1.59
N VAL A 42 -14.00 -0.62 -1.57
CA VAL A 42 -13.22 0.47 -2.18
C VAL A 42 -12.95 0.17 -3.65
N SER A 43 -13.16 1.17 -4.50
CA SER A 43 -12.84 1.08 -5.93
C SER A 43 -11.33 1.20 -6.15
N PRO A 44 -10.71 0.31 -6.95
CA PRO A 44 -9.29 0.40 -7.26
C PRO A 44 -8.99 1.62 -8.12
N ASP A 45 -7.75 2.11 -8.08
CA ASP A 45 -7.26 3.09 -9.05
C ASP A 45 -6.83 2.40 -10.36
N ALA A 46 -6.22 3.16 -11.26
CA ALA A 46 -5.81 2.66 -12.58
C ALA A 46 -4.52 1.84 -12.54
N VAL A 47 -3.82 1.75 -11.40
CA VAL A 47 -2.52 1.07 -11.30
C VAL A 47 -2.71 -0.44 -11.25
N ILE A 48 -2.10 -1.16 -12.19
CA ILE A 48 -2.24 -2.62 -12.35
C ILE A 48 -0.96 -3.40 -12.02
N ARG A 49 0.13 -2.72 -11.66
CA ARG A 49 1.45 -3.33 -11.41
C ARG A 49 2.04 -2.79 -10.11
N TYR A 50 2.60 -3.69 -9.31
CA TYR A 50 3.23 -3.34 -8.04
C TYR A 50 4.76 -3.30 -8.18
N ASP A 51 5.28 -2.08 -8.35
CA ASP A 51 6.71 -1.73 -8.34
C ASP A 51 6.87 -0.24 -8.00
N GLU A 52 8.11 0.19 -7.79
CA GLU A 52 8.47 1.53 -7.38
C GLU A 52 8.05 2.61 -8.40
N SER A 53 7.99 2.29 -9.69
CA SER A 53 7.63 3.26 -10.73
C SER A 53 6.12 3.39 -10.88
N ALA A 54 5.38 2.28 -10.92
CA ALA A 54 3.94 2.28 -11.11
C ALA A 54 3.20 2.85 -9.89
N ALA A 55 3.75 2.66 -8.68
CA ALA A 55 3.18 3.21 -7.45
C ALA A 55 3.11 4.75 -7.43
N CYS A 56 3.95 5.44 -8.21
CA CYS A 56 3.90 6.90 -8.35
C CYS A 56 2.59 7.41 -8.97
N GLU A 57 1.87 6.56 -9.70
CA GLU A 57 0.57 6.89 -10.32
C GLU A 57 -0.62 6.53 -9.42
N GLY A 58 -0.36 5.95 -8.23
CA GLY A 58 -1.39 5.53 -7.28
C GLY A 58 -2.15 6.71 -6.65
N ARG A 59 -3.44 6.52 -6.38
CA ARG A 59 -4.34 7.60 -5.92
C ARG A 59 -3.97 8.22 -4.57
N TYR A 60 -3.19 7.53 -3.75
CA TYR A 60 -2.79 8.00 -2.42
C TYR A 60 -1.63 9.00 -2.46
N GLY A 61 -0.88 9.07 -3.57
CA GLY A 61 0.33 9.89 -3.66
C GLY A 61 1.37 9.51 -2.60
N LEU A 62 2.16 10.50 -2.17
CA LEU A 62 3.19 10.30 -1.14
C LEU A 62 2.61 10.51 0.27
N LEU A 63 2.56 9.44 1.04
CA LEU A 63 2.18 9.49 2.46
C LEU A 63 3.42 9.58 3.35
N SER A 64 3.30 10.28 4.49
CA SER A 64 4.38 10.41 5.47
C SER A 64 3.82 10.39 6.90
N GLY A 65 4.69 10.08 7.87
CA GLY A 65 4.30 9.99 9.28
C GLY A 65 3.19 8.96 9.51
N ALA A 66 2.09 9.40 10.13
CA ALA A 66 0.93 8.54 10.40
C ALA A 66 0.01 8.33 9.18
N GLY A 67 0.25 9.02 8.05
CA GLY A 67 -0.67 9.04 6.92
C GLY A 67 -0.99 7.66 6.34
N PHE A 68 -0.02 6.72 6.38
CA PHE A 68 -0.28 5.33 5.98
C PHE A 68 -1.29 4.63 6.90
N MET A 69 -1.13 4.78 8.22
CA MET A 69 -2.04 4.15 9.19
C MET A 69 -3.43 4.80 9.15
N GLU A 70 -3.49 6.11 8.92
CA GLU A 70 -4.76 6.81 8.70
C GLU A 70 -5.48 6.28 7.45
N ALA A 71 -4.76 6.14 6.33
CA ALA A 71 -5.31 5.57 5.09
C ALA A 71 -5.81 4.12 5.23
N LEU A 72 -5.17 3.33 6.10
CA LEU A 72 -5.54 1.93 6.37
C LEU A 72 -6.75 1.82 7.31
N LEU A 73 -6.75 2.58 8.41
CA LEU A 73 -7.72 2.41 9.50
C LEU A 73 -9.00 3.24 9.31
N GLN A 74 -8.93 4.34 8.56
CA GLN A 74 -10.10 5.18 8.34
C GLN A 74 -10.96 4.63 7.19
N PRO A 75 -12.30 4.63 7.35
CA PRO A 75 -13.20 4.35 6.24
C PRO A 75 -13.01 5.40 5.13
N GLU A 76 -13.08 4.97 3.87
CA GLU A 76 -13.15 5.96 2.77
C GLU A 76 -14.50 6.68 2.82
N GLN A 77 -14.48 7.98 2.55
CA GLN A 77 -15.66 8.84 2.45
C GLN A 77 -16.45 8.57 1.17
#